data_AF-A0A6P5R427-F1
#
_entry.id   AF-A0A6P5R427-F1
#
_cell.length_a   1.000
_cell.length_b   1.000
_cell.length_c   1.000
_cell.angle_alpha   90.00
_cell.angle_beta   90.00
_cell.angle_gamma   90.00
#
_symmetry.space_group_name_H-M   'P 1'
#
loop_
_entity.id
_entity.type
_entity.pdbx_description
1 polymer ?
#
loop_
_entity_poly.entity_id
_entity_poly.type
_entity_poly.pdbx_seq_one_letter_code
_entity_poly.pdbx_strand_id
1 'polypeptide(L)'
;MLKDDCASELRVHLANSLPLPSNVNRPRIDLIVFVINLHSKYSLQKVEEFLQHVDSSFFLGKVCFLVTGAGRESHCSVHQNTVIKLAHTYRSPLLFCDLQVESFRAAMARRLVRILQICAGHVPGVSALNLMSLLRSPENPPSKEL
;
A
#
# COMPACT_ATOMS: atom_id res chain seq x y z
N MET A 1 -8.60 2.32 -21.98
CA MET A 1 -7.18 2.62 -21.68
C MET A 1 -7.13 4.02 -21.08
N LEU A 2 -6.61 4.18 -19.86
CA LEU A 2 -6.55 5.49 -19.20
C LEU A 2 -5.26 6.17 -19.62
N LYS A 3 -5.37 7.13 -20.54
CA LYS A 3 -4.31 8.08 -20.86
C LYS A 3 -4.45 9.26 -19.89
N ASP A 4 -3.72 9.21 -18.78
CA ASP A 4 -3.37 10.44 -18.06
C ASP A 4 -2.04 10.93 -18.65
N ASP A 5 -1.98 12.21 -19.02
CA ASP A 5 -0.81 12.89 -19.62
C ASP A 5 0.39 12.93 -18.66
N CYS A 6 1.06 11.78 -18.52
CA CYS A 6 2.36 11.68 -17.88
C CYS A 6 3.34 11.19 -18.94
N ALA A 7 4.28 12.05 -19.35
CA ALA A 7 5.34 11.72 -20.29
C ALA A 7 6.34 10.68 -19.75
N SER A 8 6.12 10.14 -18.54
CA SER A 8 7.00 9.19 -17.87
C SER A 8 6.44 7.77 -17.96
N GLU A 9 7.28 6.84 -18.39
CA GLU A 9 6.98 5.42 -18.49
C GLU A 9 6.67 4.81 -17.09
N LEU A 10 5.50 4.22 -16.93
CA LEU A 10 5.13 3.46 -15.73
C LEU A 10 5.78 2.07 -15.78
N ARG A 11 6.64 1.75 -14.81
CA ARG A 11 7.21 0.41 -14.64
C ARG A 11 6.72 -0.24 -13.36
N VAL A 12 6.28 -1.50 -13.47
CA VAL A 12 5.76 -2.28 -12.34
C VAL A 12 6.65 -3.51 -12.15
N HIS A 13 7.15 -3.68 -10.93
CA HIS A 13 7.92 -4.84 -10.53
C HIS A 13 7.14 -5.62 -9.47
N LEU A 14 6.97 -6.92 -9.69
CA LEU A 14 6.33 -7.83 -8.72
C LEU A 14 7.40 -8.59 -7.97
N ALA A 15 7.20 -8.73 -6.66
CA ALA A 15 8.09 -9.51 -5.79
C ALA A 15 7.24 -10.33 -4.82
N ASN A 16 7.68 -11.56 -4.55
CA ASN A 16 7.10 -12.47 -3.57
C ASN A 16 8.01 -12.67 -2.35
N SER A 17 9.15 -11.99 -2.30
CA SER A 17 10.11 -12.02 -1.19
C SER A 17 10.90 -10.73 -1.07
N LEU A 18 11.20 -10.32 0.16
CA LEU A 18 12.26 -9.36 0.48
C LEU A 18 13.26 -10.01 1.47
N PRO A 19 14.57 -9.68 1.39
CA PRO A 19 15.19 -8.76 0.45
C PRO A 19 15.22 -9.32 -0.98
N LEU A 20 15.28 -8.42 -1.98
CA LEU A 20 15.47 -8.84 -3.37
C LEU A 20 16.86 -9.50 -3.54
N PRO A 21 16.99 -10.53 -4.40
CA PRO A 21 18.27 -11.17 -4.70
C PRO A 21 19.33 -10.15 -5.13
N SER A 22 20.59 -10.39 -4.77
CA SER A 22 21.71 -9.46 -5.04
C SER A 22 22.19 -9.46 -6.50
N ASN A 23 21.71 -10.38 -7.33
CA ASN A 23 22.12 -10.57 -8.73
C ASN A 23 21.24 -9.83 -9.75
N VAL A 24 20.24 -9.06 -9.31
CA VAL A 24 19.38 -8.26 -10.19
C VAL A 24 19.85 -6.81 -10.23
N ASN A 25 19.97 -6.25 -11.44
CA ASN A 25 20.11 -4.82 -11.64
C ASN A 25 18.94 -4.12 -10.93
N ARG A 26 19.19 -3.46 -9.79
CA ARG A 26 18.14 -2.97 -8.90
C ARG A 26 17.57 -1.67 -9.49
N PRO A 27 16.34 -1.68 -10.03
CA PRO A 27 15.75 -0.45 -10.54
C PRO A 27 15.52 0.53 -9.38
N ARG A 28 15.46 1.82 -9.69
CA ARG A 28 14.94 2.81 -8.75
C ARG A 28 13.48 2.46 -8.44
N ILE A 29 13.15 2.40 -7.16
CA ILE A 29 11.78 2.12 -6.68
C ILE A 29 11.24 3.40 -6.05
N ASP A 30 10.17 3.94 -6.62
CA ASP A 30 9.52 5.16 -6.10
C ASP A 30 8.39 4.87 -5.11
N LEU A 31 7.74 3.69 -5.20
CA LEU A 31 6.65 3.27 -4.32
C LEU A 31 6.70 1.76 -4.11
N ILE A 32 6.50 1.33 -2.86
CA ILE A 32 6.31 -0.07 -2.47
C ILE A 32 4.85 -0.24 -2.01
N VAL A 33 4.13 -1.19 -2.60
CA VAL A 33 2.77 -1.53 -2.19
C VAL A 33 2.75 -2.96 -1.64
N PHE A 34 2.51 -3.10 -0.34
CA PHE A 34 2.31 -4.40 0.29
C PHE A 34 0.85 -4.81 0.19
N VAL A 35 0.57 -5.86 -0.58
CA VAL A 35 -0.79 -6.40 -0.72
C VAL A 35 -1.03 -7.44 0.37
N ILE A 36 -2.04 -7.21 1.22
CA ILE A 36 -2.39 -8.09 2.35
C ILE A 36 -3.78 -8.70 2.10
N ASN A 37 -3.84 -10.02 2.03
CA ASN A 37 -5.11 -10.74 1.95
C ASN A 37 -5.64 -11.13 3.33
N LEU A 38 -6.78 -10.56 3.76
CA LEU A 38 -7.36 -10.85 5.08
C LEU A 38 -7.85 -12.29 5.27
N HIS A 39 -8.00 -13.04 4.18
CA HIS A 39 -8.35 -14.46 4.24
C HIS A 39 -7.12 -15.36 4.45
N SER A 40 -5.91 -14.80 4.53
CA SER A 40 -4.66 -15.56 4.66
C SER A 40 -3.77 -14.99 5.76
N LYS A 41 -3.66 -15.71 6.89
CA LYS A 41 -2.67 -15.37 7.94
C LYS A 41 -1.24 -15.38 7.40
N TYR A 42 -0.94 -16.31 6.49
CA TYR A 42 0.35 -16.39 5.82
C TYR A 42 0.68 -15.12 5.03
N SER A 43 -0.31 -14.52 4.36
CA SER A 43 -0.13 -13.24 3.65
C SER A 43 0.31 -12.11 4.61
N LEU A 44 -0.30 -12.02 5.79
CA LEU A 44 0.09 -11.02 6.79
C LEU A 44 1.49 -11.30 7.34
N GLN A 45 1.77 -12.54 7.76
CA GLN A 45 3.06 -12.92 8.32
C GLN A 45 4.21 -12.63 7.34
N LYS A 46 4.02 -12.92 6.05
CA LYS A 46 5.01 -12.59 5.02
C LYS A 46 5.26 -11.10 4.89
N VAL A 47 4.22 -10.28 4.97
CA VAL A 47 4.39 -8.82 4.95
C VAL A 47 5.15 -8.35 6.18
N GLU A 48 4.85 -8.88 7.37
CA GLU A 48 5.60 -8.57 8.60
C GLU A 48 7.08 -8.95 8.51
N GLU A 49 7.41 -10.09 7.92
CA GLU A 49 8.79 -10.51 7.62
C GLU A 49 9.46 -9.54 6.63
N PHE A 50 8.79 -9.21 5.53
CA PHE A 50 9.37 -8.35 4.48
C PHE A 50 9.64 -6.92 4.93
N LEU A 51 8.82 -6.38 5.83
CA LEU A 51 8.98 -5.02 6.35
C LEU A 51 10.31 -4.83 7.09
N GLN A 52 10.88 -5.89 7.66
CA GLN A 52 12.19 -5.84 8.34
C GLN A 52 13.35 -5.58 7.39
N HIS A 53 13.15 -5.77 6.08
CA HIS A 53 14.15 -5.58 5.04
C HIS A 53 13.98 -4.28 4.26
N VAL A 54 12.98 -3.46 4.61
CA VAL A 54 12.72 -2.17 3.97
C VAL A 54 13.48 -1.08 4.71
N ASP A 55 14.24 -0.27 3.95
CA ASP A 55 14.94 0.87 4.52
C ASP A 55 13.95 1.90 5.10
N SER A 56 14.28 2.48 6.25
CA SER A 56 13.37 3.34 7.01
C SER A 56 12.91 4.58 6.23
N SER A 57 13.72 5.06 5.28
CA SER A 57 13.38 6.20 4.42
C SER A 57 12.17 5.95 3.52
N PHE A 58 11.86 4.68 3.19
CA PHE A 58 10.69 4.34 2.38
C PHE A 58 9.38 4.59 3.14
N PHE A 59 9.37 4.46 4.48
CA PHE A 59 8.18 4.73 5.29
C PHE A 59 7.84 6.23 5.38
N LEU A 60 8.66 7.12 4.81
CA LEU A 60 8.35 8.54 4.64
C LEU A 60 7.45 8.78 3.41
N GLY A 61 6.35 8.03 3.32
CA GLY A 61 5.32 8.17 2.29
C GLY A 61 5.52 7.34 1.01
N LYS A 62 6.56 6.49 0.93
CA LYS A 62 6.82 5.61 -0.23
C LYS A 62 6.45 4.14 0.01
N VAL A 63 5.82 3.84 1.14
CA VAL A 63 5.21 2.54 1.44
C VAL A 63 3.71 2.73 1.60
N CYS A 64 2.92 1.83 1.04
CA CYS A 64 1.49 1.77 1.25
C CYS A 64 1.04 0.31 1.42
N PHE A 65 0.05 0.09 2.29
CA PHE A 65 -0.61 -1.19 2.46
C PHE A 65 -1.92 -1.23 1.68
N LEU A 66 -2.11 -2.26 0.87
CA LEU A 66 -3.35 -2.54 0.15
C LEU A 66 -3.99 -3.82 0.69
N VAL A 67 -5.10 -3.67 1.39
CA VAL A 67 -5.84 -4.77 2.00
C VAL A 67 -6.94 -5.26 1.07
N THR A 68 -6.98 -6.57 0.85
CA THR A 68 -8.00 -7.26 0.05
C THR A 68 -8.83 -8.20 0.93
N GLY A 69 -10.08 -8.45 0.53
CA GLY A 69 -10.98 -9.38 1.24
C GLY A 69 -11.80 -8.74 2.37
N ALA A 70 -11.58 -7.46 2.70
CA ALA A 70 -12.29 -6.77 3.79
C ALA A 70 -13.80 -6.61 3.58
N GLY A 71 -14.27 -6.60 2.33
CA GLY A 71 -15.70 -6.47 1.99
C GLY A 71 -16.45 -7.80 1.91
N ARG A 72 -15.81 -8.92 2.27
CA ARG A 72 -16.44 -10.25 2.25
C ARG A 72 -16.72 -10.66 3.69
N GLU A 73 -17.98 -10.87 4.03
CA GLU A 73 -18.42 -11.31 5.36
C GLU A 73 -17.98 -12.74 5.71
N SER A 74 -17.38 -13.46 4.75
CA SER A 74 -16.77 -14.77 4.99
C SER A 74 -15.61 -14.68 5.99
N HIS A 75 -15.50 -15.66 6.89
CA HIS A 75 -14.48 -15.78 7.95
C HIS A 75 -13.09 -15.23 7.57
N CYS A 76 -12.85 -13.96 7.89
CA CYS A 76 -11.52 -13.38 7.75
C CYS A 76 -10.57 -14.11 8.71
N SER A 77 -9.47 -14.63 8.16
CA SER A 77 -8.43 -15.28 8.97
C SER A 77 -7.57 -14.26 9.72
N VAL A 78 -7.64 -12.99 9.32
CA VAL A 78 -6.93 -11.85 9.91
C VAL A 78 -7.94 -10.75 10.28
N HIS A 79 -7.87 -10.26 11.51
CA HIS A 79 -8.72 -9.17 11.96
C HIS A 79 -8.28 -7.83 11.34
N GLN A 80 -9.22 -6.98 10.90
CA GLN A 80 -8.90 -5.68 10.30
C GLN A 80 -8.06 -4.79 11.22
N ASN A 81 -8.32 -4.81 12.53
CA ASN A 81 -7.49 -4.09 13.52
C ASN A 81 -6.01 -4.48 13.47
N THR A 82 -5.64 -5.70 13.07
CA THR A 82 -4.24 -6.10 12.98
C THR A 82 -3.53 -5.34 11.86
N VAL A 83 -4.15 -5.23 10.68
CA VAL A 83 -3.57 -4.48 9.55
C VAL A 83 -3.62 -2.96 9.79
N ILE A 84 -4.61 -2.47 10.53
CA ILE A 84 -4.66 -1.07 10.99
C ILE A 84 -3.50 -0.76 11.93
N LYS A 85 -3.27 -1.61 12.93
CA LYS A 85 -2.13 -1.46 13.85
C LYS A 85 -0.80 -1.53 13.10
N LEU A 86 -0.66 -2.46 12.15
CA LEU A 86 0.53 -2.57 11.31
C LEU A 86 0.79 -1.25 10.54
N ALA A 87 -0.22 -0.73 9.85
CA ALA A 87 -0.10 0.53 9.10
C ALA A 87 0.26 1.72 10.00
N HIS A 88 -0.31 1.78 11.21
CA HIS A 88 0.02 2.79 12.21
C HIS A 88 1.46 2.66 12.70
N THR A 89 1.93 1.45 13.02
CA THR A 89 3.30 1.18 13.46
C THR A 89 4.33 1.65 12.44
N TYR A 90 4.09 1.35 11.16
CA TYR A 90 4.99 1.75 10.07
C TYR A 90 4.68 3.13 9.49
N ARG A 91 3.76 3.89 10.12
CA ARG A 91 3.31 5.20 9.68
C ARG A 91 3.14 5.24 8.16
N SER A 92 2.32 4.35 7.63
CA SER A 92 2.13 4.21 6.18
C SER A 92 0.65 4.14 5.83
N PRO A 93 0.23 4.71 4.69
CA PRO A 93 -1.15 4.66 4.23
C PRO A 93 -1.72 3.24 4.14
N LEU A 94 -2.99 3.09 4.54
CA LEU A 94 -3.76 1.84 4.45
C LEU A 94 -4.95 2.03 3.49
N LEU A 95 -4.99 1.23 2.44
CA LEU A 95 -6.06 1.24 1.43
C LEU A 95 -6.80 -0.10 1.45
N PHE A 96 -8.10 -0.06 1.17
CA PHE A 96 -8.94 -1.26 1.05
C PHE A 96 -9.48 -1.38 -0.36
N CYS A 97 -9.44 -2.57 -0.95
CA CYS A 97 -10.02 -2.84 -2.27
C CYS A 97 -10.37 -4.32 -2.43
N ASP A 98 -11.56 -4.63 -2.93
CA ASP A 98 -11.81 -5.95 -3.52
C ASP A 98 -11.29 -5.97 -4.96
N LEU A 99 -10.11 -6.56 -5.16
CA LEU A 99 -9.47 -6.68 -6.48
C LEU A 99 -10.21 -7.62 -7.44
N GLN A 100 -11.18 -8.41 -6.95
CA GLN A 100 -12.01 -9.28 -7.77
C GLN A 100 -13.10 -8.48 -8.51
N VAL A 101 -13.50 -7.32 -7.99
CA VAL A 101 -14.44 -6.42 -8.66
C VAL A 101 -13.68 -5.49 -9.60
N GLU A 102 -13.94 -5.59 -10.90
CA GLU A 102 -13.19 -4.86 -11.93
C GLU A 102 -13.23 -3.34 -11.75
N SER A 103 -14.41 -2.78 -11.46
CA SER A 103 -14.58 -1.33 -11.28
C SER A 103 -13.77 -0.81 -10.08
N PHE A 104 -13.75 -1.56 -8.97
CA PHE A 104 -12.97 -1.23 -7.77
C PHE A 104 -11.48 -1.35 -8.04
N ARG A 105 -11.06 -2.43 -8.73
CA ARG A 105 -9.66 -2.62 -9.16
C ARG A 105 -9.20 -1.48 -10.07
N ALA A 106 -10.01 -1.06 -11.04
CA ALA A 106 -9.67 0.04 -11.94
C ALA A 106 -9.56 1.39 -11.20
N ALA A 107 -10.50 1.68 -10.28
CA ALA A 107 -10.44 2.88 -9.47
C ALA A 107 -9.22 2.89 -8.53
N MET A 108 -8.91 1.75 -7.91
CA MET A 108 -7.73 1.62 -7.05
C MET A 108 -6.43 1.74 -7.85
N ALA A 109 -6.35 1.15 -9.04
CA ALA A 109 -5.19 1.29 -9.91
C ALA A 109 -4.93 2.76 -10.28
N ARG A 110 -5.97 3.52 -10.65
CA ARG A 110 -5.85 4.99 -10.89
C ARG A 110 -5.34 5.72 -9.65
N ARG A 111 -5.85 5.37 -8.47
CA ARG A 111 -5.41 5.97 -7.20
C ARG A 111 -3.93 5.67 -6.92
N LEU A 112 -3.50 4.42 -7.13
CA LEU A 112 -2.10 4.02 -6.96
C LEU A 112 -1.17 4.71 -7.97
N VAL A 113 -1.60 4.89 -9.22
CA VAL A 113 -0.84 5.66 -10.22
C VAL A 113 -0.64 7.11 -9.76
N ARG A 114 -1.68 7.76 -9.22
CA ARG A 114 -1.56 9.12 -8.69
C ARG A 114 -0.64 9.20 -7.47
N ILE A 115 -0.69 8.22 -6.57
CA ILE A 115 0.26 8.11 -5.44
C ILE A 115 1.69 7.95 -5.94
N LEU A 116 1.90 7.06 -6.92
CA LEU A 116 3.21 6.84 -7.53
C LEU A 116 3.75 8.12 -8.17
N GLN A 117 2.93 8.88 -8.89
CA GLN A 117 3.33 10.16 -9.49
C GLN A 117 3.83 11.14 -8.42
N ILE A 118 3.18 11.20 -7.26
CA ILE A 118 3.62 12.02 -6.13
C ILE A 118 4.97 11.51 -5.59
N CYS A 119 5.09 10.20 -5.37
CA CYS A 119 6.33 9.61 -4.84
C CYS A 119 7.53 9.72 -5.79
N ALA A 120 7.27 9.72 -7.10
CA ALA A 120 8.27 9.92 -8.15
C ALA A 120 8.65 11.39 -8.36
N GLY A 121 7.91 12.34 -7.76
CA GLY A 121 8.13 13.78 -7.90
C GLY A 121 7.54 14.38 -9.18
N HIS A 122 6.57 13.72 -9.82
CA HIS A 122 5.89 14.21 -11.03
C HIS A 122 4.72 15.17 -10.74
N VAL A 123 4.41 15.43 -9.47
CA VAL A 123 3.34 16.36 -9.07
C VAL A 123 3.97 17.61 -8.44
N PRO A 124 3.98 18.77 -9.13
CA PRO A 124 4.54 20.00 -8.59
C PRO A 124 3.86 20.41 -7.28
N GLY A 125 4.66 20.80 -6.29
CA GLY A 125 4.17 21.27 -4.98
C GLY A 125 3.69 20.17 -4.03
N VAL A 126 3.72 18.90 -4.44
CA VAL A 126 3.30 17.76 -3.59
C VAL A 126 4.40 16.71 -3.56
N SER A 127 4.78 16.28 -2.37
CA SER A 127 5.79 15.25 -2.13
C SER A 127 5.20 14.03 -1.43
N ALA A 128 5.97 12.94 -1.36
CA ALA A 128 5.59 11.74 -0.61
C ALA A 128 5.23 12.03 0.86
N LEU A 129 5.87 13.01 1.51
CA LEU A 129 5.57 13.38 2.89
C LEU A 129 4.14 13.92 3.05
N ASN A 130 3.57 14.54 2.02
CA ASN A 130 2.19 15.03 2.08
C ASN A 130 1.17 13.87 2.15
N LEU A 131 1.52 12.69 1.61
CA LEU A 131 0.65 11.51 1.63
C LEU A 131 0.36 11.02 3.05
N MET A 132 1.29 11.24 3.98
CA MET A 132 1.12 10.91 5.40
C MET A 132 -0.04 11.66 6.06
N SER A 133 -0.35 12.85 5.55
CA SER A 133 -1.51 13.63 5.99
C SER A 133 -2.76 13.28 5.17
N LEU A 134 -2.61 13.24 3.84
CA LEU A 134 -3.74 13.07 2.90
C LEU A 134 -4.38 11.68 2.91
N LEU A 135 -3.61 10.64 3.26
CA LEU A 135 -4.08 9.26 3.26
C LEU A 135 -4.22 8.69 4.68
N ARG A 136 -4.13 9.54 5.71
CA ARG A 136 -4.39 9.14 7.08
C ARG A 136 -5.85 8.67 7.18
N SER A 137 -6.07 7.42 7.57
CA SER A 137 -7.40 6.97 7.99
C SER A 137 -7.85 7.84 9.17
N PRO A 138 -9.12 8.28 9.23
CA PRO A 138 -9.61 9.01 10.40
C PRO A 138 -9.31 8.16 11.64
N GLU A 139 -8.67 8.77 12.64
CA GLU A 139 -8.61 8.18 13.98
C GLU A 139 -10.06 7.97 14.40
N ASN A 140 -10.45 6.73 14.68
CA ASN A 140 -11.76 6.48 15.27
C ASN A 140 -11.88 7.32 16.56
N PRO A 141 -12.92 8.16 16.73
CA PRO A 141 -13.27 8.70 18.05
C PRO A 141 -13.68 7.53 18.99
N PRO A 142 -13.63 7.73 20.32
CA PRO A 142 -13.54 6.64 21.29
C PRO A 142 -14.73 5.70 21.21
N SER A 143 -14.47 4.43 21.49
CA SER A 143 -15.48 3.44 21.85
C SER A 143 -16.49 4.09 22.79
N LYS A 144 -17.73 4.28 22.33
CA LYS A 144 -18.82 4.49 23.27
C LYS A 144 -19.05 3.14 23.95
N GLU A 145 -18.53 3.03 25.16
CA GLU A 145 -19.05 2.13 26.17
C GLU A 145 -20.52 2.47 26.47
N LEU A 146 -21.26 1.42 26.85
CA LEU A 146 -22.65 1.34 27.35
C LEU A 146 -23.75 1.19 26.28
#